data_AF-A0A8S3YIG9-F1
#
_entry.id   AF-A0A8S3YIG9-F1
#
_cell.length_a   1.000
_cell.length_b   1.000
_cell.length_c   1.000
_cell.angle_alpha   90.00
_cell.angle_beta   90.00
_cell.angle_gamma   90.00
#
_symmetry.space_group_name_H-M   'P 1'
#
loop_
_entity.id
_entity.type
_entity.pdbx_description
1 polymer ?
#
loop_
_entity_poly.entity_id
_entity_poly.type
_entity_poly.pdbx_seq_one_letter_code
_entity_poly.pdbx_strand_id
1 'polypeptide(L)'
;MSSDKHIHEYIDMDGPKLDPKESGRVLDPQETGRVLDPRETGRILETKLDDDDTPEREMWTDKIEFVLACVGQCVGFGNVWRFPYLCYKNGGGIFLIPYMLAVIFAGIPMYFMELSLGQWLSVGGLTVWKITPIWK
;
A
#
# COMPACT_ATOMS: atom_id res chain seq x y z
N MET A 1 4.33 -41.77 -51.85
CA MET A 1 5.64 -41.37 -51.26
C MET A 1 6.15 -40.11 -51.97
N SER A 2 5.42 -39.00 -51.86
CA SER A 2 5.80 -37.68 -52.40
C SER A 2 4.77 -36.62 -51.97
N SER A 3 4.50 -36.51 -50.67
CA SER A 3 3.58 -35.47 -50.16
C SER A 3 3.99 -34.92 -48.79
N ASP A 4 5.27 -35.05 -48.41
CA ASP A 4 5.82 -34.56 -47.13
C ASP A 4 6.96 -33.54 -47.30
N LYS A 5 7.09 -32.93 -48.49
CA LYS A 5 8.15 -31.94 -48.76
C LYS A 5 7.67 -30.48 -48.76
N HIS A 6 6.38 -30.22 -48.62
CA HIS A 6 5.85 -28.85 -48.75
C HIS A 6 5.56 -28.15 -47.41
N ILE A 7 5.62 -28.88 -46.30
CA ILE A 7 5.29 -28.36 -44.95
C ILE A 7 6.50 -27.88 -44.15
N HIS A 8 7.73 -28.12 -44.63
CA HIS A 8 8.95 -27.72 -43.93
C HIS A 8 9.54 -26.37 -44.37
N GLU A 9 8.90 -25.66 -45.31
CA GLU A 9 9.37 -24.36 -45.81
C GLU A 9 8.67 -23.16 -45.14
N TYR A 10 7.80 -23.40 -44.15
CA TYR A 10 6.99 -22.35 -43.49
C TYR A 10 7.55 -21.87 -42.13
N ILE A 11 8.79 -22.23 -41.79
CA ILE A 11 9.40 -21.96 -40.48
C ILE A 11 10.67 -21.10 -40.58
N ASP A 12 10.80 -20.29 -41.65
CA ASP A 12 11.97 -19.41 -41.84
C ASP A 12 11.54 -17.97 -42.19
N MET A 13 10.68 -17.40 -41.35
CA MET A 13 10.40 -15.95 -41.33
C MET A 13 10.86 -15.38 -40.00
N ASP A 14 12.18 -15.30 -39.87
CA ASP A 14 12.87 -14.47 -38.88
C ASP A 14 12.36 -13.02 -39.06
N GLY A 15 11.46 -12.59 -38.19
CA GLY A 15 11.09 -11.17 -38.07
C GLY A 15 12.32 -10.32 -37.76
N PRO A 16 12.31 -9.02 -38.07
CA PRO A 16 13.46 -8.16 -37.80
C PRO A 16 13.80 -8.24 -36.31
N LYS A 17 14.99 -8.76 -35.99
CA LYS A 17 15.57 -8.76 -34.65
C LYS A 17 15.65 -7.31 -34.18
N LEU A 18 14.72 -6.93 -33.31
CA LEU A 18 14.77 -5.65 -32.62
C LEU A 18 15.86 -5.74 -31.55
N ASP A 19 16.93 -4.97 -31.74
CA ASP A 19 18.06 -4.92 -30.84
C ASP A 19 17.62 -4.46 -29.42
N PRO A 20 18.07 -5.11 -28.33
CA PRO A 20 17.66 -4.78 -26.96
C PRO A 20 17.99 -3.35 -26.48
N LYS A 21 18.68 -2.54 -27.30
CA LYS A 21 19.10 -1.17 -26.98
C LYS A 21 18.18 -0.08 -27.52
N GLU A 22 17.13 -0.41 -28.28
CA GLU A 22 16.15 0.58 -28.76
C GLU A 22 14.91 0.73 -27.85
N SER A 23 14.77 -0.12 -26.82
CA SER A 23 13.63 -0.15 -25.89
C SER A 23 13.44 1.09 -25.01
N GLY A 24 14.34 2.09 -25.10
CA GLY A 24 14.27 3.34 -24.34
C GLY A 24 14.12 4.60 -25.18
N ARG A 25 13.95 4.49 -26.50
CA ARG A 25 13.77 5.67 -27.35
C ARG A 25 12.28 6.02 -27.40
N VAL A 26 11.91 7.14 -26.78
CA VAL A 26 10.61 7.78 -26.98
C VAL A 26 10.47 8.00 -28.49
N LEU A 27 9.57 7.26 -29.13
CA LEU A 27 9.29 7.44 -30.54
C LEU A 27 8.33 8.61 -30.68
N ASP A 28 8.81 9.66 -31.33
CA ASP A 28 8.09 10.91 -31.58
C ASP A 28 6.77 10.62 -32.34
N PRO A 29 5.65 11.30 -32.02
CA PRO A 29 4.34 11.05 -32.64
C PRO A 29 4.25 11.25 -34.16
N GLN A 30 5.33 11.63 -34.86
CA GLN A 30 5.28 12.02 -36.27
C GLN A 30 5.88 11.00 -37.25
N GLU A 31 6.67 10.01 -36.82
CA GLU A 31 7.31 9.06 -37.76
C GLU A 31 6.47 7.83 -38.13
N THR A 32 5.36 7.57 -37.45
CA THR A 32 4.62 6.32 -37.63
C THR A 32 3.37 6.52 -38.48
N GLY A 33 3.59 6.66 -39.80
CA GLY A 33 2.57 6.42 -40.83
C GLY A 33 2.35 4.91 -41.10
N ARG A 34 2.82 4.03 -40.23
CA ARG A 34 2.49 2.60 -40.27
C ARG A 34 1.12 2.41 -39.63
N VAL A 35 0.19 1.83 -40.38
CA VAL A 35 -1.05 1.28 -39.84
C VAL A 35 -0.65 0.25 -38.80
N LEU A 36 -0.64 0.63 -37.52
CA LEU A 36 -0.44 -0.31 -36.42
C LEU A 36 -1.60 -1.30 -36.48
N ASP A 37 -1.28 -2.59 -36.49
CA ASP A 37 -2.30 -3.62 -36.49
C ASP A 37 -3.24 -3.37 -35.29
N PRO A 38 -4.57 -3.44 -35.45
CA PRO A 38 -5.52 -3.21 -34.35
C PRO A 38 -5.25 -4.07 -33.11
N ARG A 39 -4.55 -5.19 -33.29
CA ARG A 39 -4.09 -6.10 -32.23
C ARG A 39 -2.89 -5.57 -31.44
N GLU A 40 -1.98 -4.83 -32.04
CA GLU A 40 -0.88 -4.18 -31.33
C GLU A 40 -1.39 -2.97 -30.55
N THR A 41 -2.24 -2.13 -31.17
CA THR A 41 -2.89 -1.01 -30.47
C THR A 41 -3.71 -1.50 -29.28
N GLY A 42 -4.50 -2.58 -29.43
CA GLY A 42 -5.23 -3.18 -28.31
C GLY A 42 -4.31 -3.61 -27.16
N ARG A 43 -3.16 -4.21 -27.46
CA ARG A 43 -2.19 -4.68 -26.45
C ARG A 43 -1.52 -3.51 -25.70
N ILE A 44 -1.19 -2.43 -26.40
CA ILE A 44 -0.59 -1.22 -25.81
C ILE A 44 -1.62 -0.47 -24.94
N LEU A 45 -2.89 -0.49 -25.34
CA LEU A 45 -3.99 0.05 -24.55
C LEU A 45 -4.28 -0.82 -23.31
N GLU A 46 -4.28 -2.15 -23.43
CA GLU A 46 -4.39 -3.05 -22.28
C GLU A 46 -3.23 -2.83 -21.29
N THR A 47 -1.97 -2.80 -21.77
CA THR A 47 -0.80 -2.52 -20.91
C THR A 47 -0.86 -1.14 -20.24
N LYS A 48 -1.50 -0.13 -20.87
CA LYS A 48 -1.68 1.21 -20.29
C LYS A 48 -2.89 1.34 -19.36
N LEU A 49 -3.82 0.40 -19.39
CA LEU A 49 -5.01 0.40 -18.53
C LEU A 49 -4.78 -0.32 -17.20
N ASP A 50 -3.68 -1.07 -17.09
CA ASP A 50 -3.24 -1.75 -15.87
C ASP A 50 -2.30 -0.89 -15.00
N ASP A 51 -1.92 0.32 -15.45
CA ASP A 51 -1.29 1.34 -14.61
C ASP A 51 -2.38 1.99 -13.76
N ASP A 52 -2.78 1.29 -12.70
CA ASP A 52 -3.61 1.82 -11.61
C ASP A 52 -2.89 3.03 -11.02
N ASP A 53 -3.30 4.23 -11.42
CA ASP A 53 -2.83 5.56 -10.97
C ASP A 53 -3.16 5.80 -9.47
N THR A 54 -3.31 4.74 -8.68
CA THR A 54 -3.39 4.84 -7.22
C THR A 54 -1.97 4.79 -6.66
N PRO A 55 -1.59 5.75 -5.82
CA PRO A 55 -0.28 5.74 -5.21
C PRO A 55 -0.12 4.44 -4.40
N GLU A 56 0.89 3.65 -4.76
CA GLU A 56 1.23 2.44 -4.02
C GLU A 56 1.50 2.80 -2.55
N ARG A 57 0.88 2.05 -1.64
CA ARG A 57 0.94 2.36 -0.21
C ARG A 57 2.38 2.22 0.29
N GLU A 58 2.92 3.30 0.86
CA GLU A 58 4.21 3.27 1.53
C GLU A 58 4.20 2.26 2.69
N MET A 59 5.15 1.34 2.67
CA MET A 59 5.37 0.34 3.72
C MET A 59 6.49 0.79 4.64
N TRP A 60 6.40 0.41 5.92
CA TRP A 60 7.47 0.63 6.88
C TRP A 60 8.68 -0.24 6.52
N THR A 61 9.87 0.35 6.53
CA THR A 61 11.14 -0.37 6.27
C THR A 61 11.41 -1.35 7.41
N ASP A 62 11.29 -0.89 8.66
CA ASP A 62 11.55 -1.70 9.84
C ASP A 62 10.39 -1.75 10.83
N LYS A 63 10.22 -2.91 11.46
CA LYS A 63 9.22 -3.11 12.54
C LYS A 63 9.48 -2.20 13.74
N ILE A 64 10.75 -1.85 13.99
CA ILE A 64 11.14 -0.99 15.11
C ILE A 64 10.70 0.45 14.86
N GLU A 65 10.79 0.94 13.62
CA GLU A 65 10.30 2.27 13.24
C GLU A 65 8.79 2.38 13.49
N PHE A 66 8.04 1.33 13.14
CA PHE A 66 6.61 1.24 13.44
C PHE A 66 6.32 1.26 14.95
N VAL A 67 7.05 0.46 15.74
CA VAL A 67 6.87 0.44 17.20
C VAL A 67 7.26 1.78 17.82
N LEU A 68 8.32 2.43 17.32
CA LEU A 68 8.76 3.74 17.81
C LEU A 68 7.72 4.83 17.50
N ALA A 69 7.13 4.81 16.31
CA ALA A 69 6.02 5.70 15.95
C ALA A 69 4.80 5.50 16.86
N CYS A 70 4.45 4.23 17.14
CA CYS A 70 3.39 3.85 18.08
C CYS A 70 3.67 4.37 19.51
N VAL A 71 4.88 4.18 20.02
CA VAL A 71 5.28 4.66 21.35
C VAL A 71 5.26 6.19 21.39
N GLY A 72 5.71 6.85 20.33
CA GLY A 72 5.64 8.31 20.20
C GLY A 72 4.21 8.85 20.28
N GLN A 73 3.25 8.15 19.67
CA GLN A 73 1.82 8.49 19.79
C GLN A 73 1.29 8.25 21.23
N CYS A 74 1.72 7.18 21.89
CA CYS A 74 1.24 6.83 23.23
C CYS A 74 1.82 7.73 24.33
N VAL A 75 3.05 8.20 24.18
CA VAL A 75 3.75 9.07 25.14
C VAL A 75 3.44 10.53 24.83
N GLY A 76 2.25 10.99 25.23
CA GLY A 76 1.89 12.40 25.13
C GLY A 76 2.56 13.24 26.23
N PHE A 77 3.05 14.44 25.89
CA PHE A 77 3.49 15.47 26.85
C PHE A 77 2.42 15.72 27.95
N GLY A 78 1.15 15.56 27.57
CA GLY A 78 -0.01 15.60 28.45
C GLY A 78 -0.01 14.61 29.61
N ASN A 79 0.59 13.42 29.43
CA ASN A 79 0.67 12.42 30.48
C ASN A 79 1.76 12.77 31.49
N VAL A 80 2.91 13.26 31.05
CA VAL A 80 4.09 13.48 31.94
C VAL A 80 3.84 14.58 32.99
N TRP A 81 3.12 15.66 32.64
CA TRP A 81 2.89 16.79 33.56
C TRP A 81 1.59 16.72 34.36
N ARG A 82 0.59 15.96 33.90
CA ARG A 82 -0.74 15.89 34.51
C ARG A 82 -0.88 14.69 35.42
N PHE A 83 -0.16 13.60 35.09
CA PHE A 83 -0.08 12.43 35.93
C PHE A 83 0.49 12.71 37.34
N PRO A 84 1.56 13.50 37.51
CA PRO A 84 2.09 13.83 38.84
C PRO A 84 1.08 14.62 39.67
N TYR A 85 0.40 15.59 39.06
CA TYR A 85 -0.61 16.42 39.72
C TYR A 85 -1.83 15.60 40.15
N LEU A 86 -2.32 14.71 39.28
CA LEU A 86 -3.51 13.91 39.54
C LEU A 86 -3.26 12.80 40.58
N CYS A 87 -2.08 12.17 40.55
CA CYS A 87 -1.67 11.24 41.61
C CYS A 87 -1.59 11.95 42.96
N TYR A 88 -0.96 13.13 43.03
CA TYR A 88 -0.80 13.83 44.30
C TYR A 88 -2.14 14.20 44.96
N LYS A 89 -3.12 14.65 44.17
CA LYS A 89 -4.43 15.07 44.70
C LYS A 89 -5.33 13.90 45.13
N ASN A 90 -5.17 12.71 44.52
CA ASN A 90 -6.05 11.56 44.72
C ASN A 90 -5.44 10.47 45.64
N GLY A 91 -4.62 10.86 46.61
CA GLY A 91 -4.02 9.92 47.57
C GLY A 91 -2.67 9.33 47.14
N GLY A 92 -1.93 10.03 46.27
CA GLY A 92 -0.57 9.67 45.87
C GLY A 92 -0.53 8.35 45.09
N GLY A 93 0.28 7.41 45.57
CA GLY A 93 0.51 6.10 44.92
C GLY A 93 -0.69 5.15 44.95
N ILE A 94 -1.71 5.38 45.80
CA ILE A 94 -2.91 4.53 45.84
C ILE A 94 -3.75 4.70 44.57
N PHE A 95 -3.74 5.89 43.97
CA PHE A 95 -4.40 6.17 42.69
C PHE A 95 -3.81 5.36 41.52
N LEU A 96 -2.58 4.86 41.67
CA LEU A 96 -1.91 4.05 40.66
C LEU A 96 -2.58 2.69 40.46
N ILE A 97 -3.19 2.11 41.50
CA ILE A 97 -3.83 0.80 41.45
C ILE A 97 -5.02 0.78 40.47
N PRO A 98 -6.07 1.61 40.64
CA PRO A 98 -7.17 1.65 39.67
C PRO A 98 -6.72 2.14 38.29
N TYR A 99 -5.69 3.00 38.22
CA TYR A 99 -5.12 3.44 36.95
C TYR A 99 -4.52 2.28 36.15
N MET A 100 -3.69 1.44 36.79
CA MET A 100 -3.10 0.27 36.13
C MET A 100 -4.16 -0.75 35.73
N LEU A 101 -5.19 -0.96 36.55
CA LEU A 101 -6.33 -1.82 36.19
C LEU A 101 -7.08 -1.28 34.97
N ALA A 102 -7.36 0.02 34.93
CA ALA A 102 -8.02 0.65 33.78
C ALA A 102 -7.16 0.55 32.50
N VAL A 103 -5.84 0.71 32.61
CA VAL A 103 -4.94 0.52 31.45
C VAL A 103 -4.95 -0.92 30.97
N ILE A 104 -4.93 -1.91 31.86
CA ILE A 104 -4.93 -3.32 31.46
C ILE A 104 -6.27 -3.75 30.87
N PHE A 105 -7.39 -3.34 31.47
CA PHE A 105 -8.73 -3.78 31.05
C PHE A 105 -9.35 -2.95 29.93
N ALA A 106 -9.04 -1.65 29.85
CA ALA A 106 -9.61 -0.77 28.83
C ALA A 106 -8.53 -0.23 27.88
N GLY A 107 -7.36 0.15 28.39
CA GLY A 107 -6.28 0.70 27.58
C GLY A 107 -5.72 -0.29 26.55
N ILE A 108 -5.23 -1.45 26.99
CA ILE A 108 -4.63 -2.47 26.11
C ILE A 108 -5.66 -2.99 25.10
N PRO A 109 -6.90 -3.37 25.49
CA PRO A 109 -7.86 -3.91 24.53
C PRO A 109 -8.31 -2.87 23.50
N MET A 110 -8.55 -1.61 23.90
CA MET A 110 -8.86 -0.56 22.92
C MET A 110 -7.69 -0.30 21.98
N TYR A 111 -6.47 -0.23 22.51
CA TYR A 111 -5.28 0.01 21.68
C TYR A 111 -5.05 -1.14 20.68
N PHE A 112 -5.22 -2.38 21.12
CA PHE A 112 -5.12 -3.54 20.23
C PHE A 112 -6.21 -3.54 19.15
N MET A 113 -7.44 -3.18 19.51
CA MET A 113 -8.55 -3.07 18.56
C MET A 113 -8.27 -2.00 17.50
N GLU A 114 -7.79 -0.83 17.91
CA GLU A 114 -7.42 0.27 17.00
C GLU A 114 -6.31 -0.15 16.03
N LEU A 115 -5.25 -0.78 16.54
CA LEU A 115 -4.17 -1.28 15.69
C LEU A 115 -4.66 -2.35 14.72
N SER A 116 -5.49 -3.29 15.19
CA SER A 116 -6.04 -4.36 14.36
C SER A 116 -6.93 -3.82 13.25
N LEU A 117 -7.77 -2.82 13.56
CA LEU A 117 -8.57 -2.11 12.56
C LEU A 117 -7.69 -1.36 11.57
N GLY A 118 -6.65 -0.66 12.02
CA GLY A 118 -5.71 0.04 11.13
C GLY A 118 -5.01 -0.90 10.15
N GLN A 119 -4.69 -2.13 10.58
CA GLN A 119 -4.12 -3.16 9.71
C GLN A 119 -5.16 -3.77 8.77
N TRP A 120 -6.38 -4.06 9.25
CA TRP A 120 -7.42 -4.72 8.46
C TRP A 120 -7.99 -3.81 7.38
N LEU A 121 -8.22 -2.54 7.70
CA LEU A 121 -8.86 -1.59 6.80
C LEU A 121 -7.86 -1.05 5.78
N SER A 122 -6.56 -1.07 6.10
CA SER A 122 -5.48 -0.52 5.26
C SER A 122 -5.81 0.87 4.69
N VAL A 123 -6.65 1.65 5.38
CA VAL A 123 -7.05 3.01 5.01
C VAL A 123 -6.84 3.96 6.17
N GLY A 124 -6.54 5.23 5.88
CA GLY A 124 -6.30 6.25 6.90
C GLY A 124 -7.53 6.49 7.79
N GLY A 125 -7.30 6.93 9.04
CA GLY A 125 -8.34 7.04 10.07
C GLY A 125 -9.56 7.93 9.73
N LEU A 126 -9.44 8.85 8.77
CA LEU A 126 -10.57 9.64 8.26
C LEU A 126 -11.43 8.88 7.23
N THR A 127 -10.83 7.94 6.50
CA THR A 127 -11.50 7.13 5.46
C THR A 127 -12.17 5.88 6.06
N VAL A 128 -11.73 5.43 7.23
CA VAL A 128 -12.31 4.32 8.02
C VAL A 128 -13.83 4.48 8.22
N TRP A 129 -14.31 5.71 8.43
CA TRP A 129 -15.73 6.01 8.67
C TRP A 129 -16.64 5.76 7.46
N LYS A 130 -16.09 5.50 6.25
CA LYS A 130 -16.89 5.11 5.08
C LYS A 130 -17.53 3.73 5.21
N ILE A 131 -17.08 2.89 6.15
CA ILE A 131 -17.56 1.51 6.33
C ILE A 131 -18.92 1.49 7.02
N THR A 132 -19.24 2.51 7.81
CA THR A 132 -20.56 2.69 8.41
C THR A 132 -21.17 3.99 7.91
N PRO A 133 -22.11 3.96 6.95
CA PRO A 133 -22.70 5.17 6.37
C PRO A 133 -23.53 6.00 7.36
N ILE A 134 -23.60 5.60 8.64
CA ILE A 134 -24.37 6.23 9.71
C ILE A 134 -23.58 7.34 10.46
N TRP A 135 -22.24 7.37 10.33
CA TRP A 135 -21.36 8.34 11.00
C TRP A 135 -20.78 9.39 10.03
N LYS A 136 -21.40 9.57 8.86
CA LYS A 136 -21.02 10.59 7.86
C LYS A 136 -21.80 11.89 8.07
#